data_AF-A0A4R8MCU1-F1
#
_entry.id   AF-A0A4R8MCU1-F1
#
_cell.length_a   1.000
_cell.length_b   1.000
_cell.length_c   1.000
_cell.angle_alpha   90.00
_cell.angle_beta   90.00
_cell.angle_gamma   90.00
#
_symmetry.space_group_name_H-M   'P 1'
#
loop_
_entity.id
_entity.type
_entity.pdbx_description
1 polymer ?
#
loop_
_entity_poly.entity_id
_entity_poly.type
_entity_poly.pdbx_seq_one_letter_code
_entity_poly.pdbx_strand_id
1 'polypeptide(L)'
;MEGHTGYFRSVKVLPGYRMEVETATCSRIEFDFTSRLNTIRFGTLRDSGVFATASTDGDNILFRKNDEIKVKISAPEFIDLLLVDRTATQAGGDSGN
;
A
#
# COMPACT_ATOMS: atom_id res chain seq x y z
N MET A 1 23.64 -10.33 -15.84
CA MET A 1 22.37 -10.89 -15.35
C MET A 1 21.61 -9.73 -14.75
N GLU A 2 20.48 -9.40 -15.37
CA GLU A 2 19.74 -8.14 -15.27
C GLU A 2 19.19 -7.93 -13.85
N GLY A 3 19.68 -6.91 -13.15
CA GLY A 3 19.28 -6.61 -11.77
C GLY A 3 18.00 -5.79 -11.75
N HIS A 4 16.86 -6.46 -11.63
CA HIS A 4 15.56 -6.00 -11.12
C HIS A 4 15.34 -4.47 -11.12
N THR A 5 14.72 -3.92 -12.17
CA THR A 5 14.43 -2.47 -12.25
C THR A 5 12.98 -2.15 -11.87
N GLY A 6 12.40 -2.88 -10.93
CA GLY A 6 11.09 -2.56 -10.36
C GLY A 6 11.25 -1.80 -9.04
N TYR A 7 10.48 -0.72 -8.83
CA TYR A 7 10.48 0.06 -7.58
C TYR A 7 10.20 -0.80 -6.32
N PHE A 8 9.32 -1.79 -6.44
CA PHE A 8 8.91 -2.71 -5.40
C PHE A 8 9.68 -4.02 -5.49
N ARG A 9 10.47 -4.33 -4.45
CA ARG A 9 11.23 -5.57 -4.34
C ARG A 9 10.37 -6.71 -3.81
N SER A 10 9.57 -6.45 -2.77
CA SER A 10 8.62 -7.43 -2.24
C SER A 10 7.48 -6.74 -1.51
N VAL A 11 6.35 -7.43 -1.40
CA VAL A 11 5.16 -6.95 -0.69
C VAL A 11 4.68 -8.05 0.24
N LYS A 12 4.42 -7.69 1.49
CA LYS A 12 3.94 -8.61 2.52
C LYS A 12 2.70 -8.04 3.18
N VAL A 13 1.65 -8.84 3.19
CA VAL A 13 0.40 -8.51 3.87
C VAL A 13 0.55 -8.75 5.36
N LEU A 14 0.13 -7.78 6.17
CA LEU A 14 0.11 -7.83 7.62
C LEU A 14 -1.34 -7.80 8.13
N PRO A 15 -1.60 -8.34 9.33
CA PRO A 15 -2.94 -8.29 9.93
C PRO A 15 -3.41 -6.85 10.15
N GLY A 16 -4.72 -6.63 10.05
CA GLY A 16 -5.32 -5.31 10.22
C GLY A 16 -5.20 -4.40 8.99
N TYR A 17 -5.24 -4.96 7.78
CA TYR A 17 -5.15 -4.22 6.51
C TYR A 17 -3.85 -3.40 6.35
N ARG A 18 -2.78 -3.88 6.97
CA ARG A 18 -1.45 -3.29 6.82
C ARG A 18 -0.64 -4.04 5.78
N MET A 19 0.30 -3.35 5.17
CA MET A 19 1.16 -3.93 4.15
C MET A 19 2.57 -3.41 4.33
N GLU A 20 3.51 -4.33 4.42
CA GLU A 20 4.94 -4.02 4.38
C GLU A 20 5.39 -4.12 2.92
N VAL A 21 5.99 -3.03 2.44
CA VAL A 21 6.54 -2.92 1.10
C VAL A 21 8.04 -2.75 1.22
N GLU A 22 8.79 -3.68 0.67
CA GLU A 22 10.23 -3.54 0.52
C GLU A 22 10.51 -2.97 -0.86
N THR A 23 11.24 -1.86 -0.90
CA THR A 23 11.64 -1.18 -2.14
C THR A 23 12.96 -1.72 -2.68
N ALA A 24 13.28 -1.40 -3.93
CA ALA A 24 14.56 -1.75 -4.55
C ALA A 24 15.79 -1.25 -3.77
N THR A 25 15.65 -0.15 -3.02
CA THR A 25 16.70 0.42 -2.16
C THR A 25 16.81 -0.28 -0.80
N CYS A 26 16.20 -1.46 -0.64
CA CYS A 26 16.09 -2.18 0.64
C CYS A 26 15.41 -1.38 1.76
N SER A 27 14.63 -0.35 1.42
CA SER A 27 13.83 0.39 2.42
C SER A 27 12.50 -0.32 2.62
N ARG A 28 12.14 -0.59 3.87
CA ARG A 28 10.85 -1.17 4.25
C ARG A 28 9.87 -0.08 4.67
N ILE A 29 8.70 -0.12 4.06
CA ILE A 29 7.65 0.87 4.26
C ILE A 29 6.42 0.10 4.73
N GLU A 30 6.00 0.32 5.97
CA GLU A 30 4.71 -0.16 6.46
C GLU A 30 3.63 0.87 6.10
N PHE A 31 2.58 0.42 5.45
CA PHE A 31 1.44 1.25 5.06
C PHE A 31 0.14 0.65 5.58
N ASP A 32 -0.68 1.49 6.20
CA ASP A 32 -2.00 1.13 6.70
C ASP A 32 -3.09 1.51 5.69
N PHE A 33 -3.78 0.51 5.12
CA PHE A 33 -4.89 0.77 4.20
C PHE A 33 -6.20 1.10 4.90
N THR A 34 -6.31 0.96 6.22
CA THR A 34 -7.57 1.12 6.98
C THR A 34 -8.24 2.47 6.72
N SER A 35 -7.45 3.55 6.64
CA SER A 35 -7.92 4.90 6.29
C SER A 35 -8.43 5.01 4.84
N ARG A 36 -7.89 4.17 3.95
CA ARG A 36 -8.18 4.15 2.52
C ARG A 36 -9.31 3.21 2.14
N LEU A 37 -9.62 2.20 2.95
CA LEU A 37 -10.73 1.26 2.71
C LEU A 37 -12.10 1.93 2.54
N ASN A 38 -12.28 3.16 3.03
CA ASN A 38 -13.52 3.90 2.87
C ASN A 38 -13.61 4.70 1.56
N THR A 39 -12.59 4.63 0.70
CA THR A 39 -12.58 5.31 -0.59
C THR A 39 -13.18 4.44 -1.69
N ILE A 40 -13.71 5.07 -2.74
CA ILE A 40 -14.32 4.38 -3.88
C ILE A 40 -13.31 3.42 -4.56
N ARG A 41 -12.03 3.81 -4.62
CA ARG A 41 -10.96 3.03 -5.27
C ARG A 41 -10.53 1.81 -4.45
N PHE A 42 -10.43 1.94 -3.13
CA PHE A 42 -9.92 0.87 -2.25
C PHE A 42 -11.01 0.15 -1.46
N GLY A 43 -12.29 0.49 -1.65
CA GLY A 43 -13.42 -0.18 -0.99
C GLY A 43 -13.45 -1.69 -1.20
N THR A 44 -12.95 -2.18 -2.34
CA THR A 44 -12.82 -3.62 -2.62
C THR A 44 -11.76 -4.31 -1.77
N LEU A 45 -10.75 -3.59 -1.27
CA LEU A 45 -9.72 -4.12 -0.37
C LEU A 45 -10.24 -4.39 1.05
N ARG A 46 -11.46 -3.92 1.38
CA ARG A 46 -12.13 -4.26 2.63
C ARG A 46 -12.45 -5.76 2.73
N ASP A 47 -12.51 -6.42 1.58
CA ASP A 47 -12.54 -7.88 1.52
C ASP A 47 -11.14 -8.41 1.84
N SER A 48 -10.99 -9.02 3.01
CA SER A 48 -9.71 -9.58 3.47
C SER A 48 -9.16 -10.64 2.51
N GLY A 49 -10.02 -11.32 1.76
CA GLY A 49 -9.61 -12.27 0.73
C GLY A 49 -8.90 -11.57 -0.43
N VAL A 50 -9.40 -10.41 -0.86
CA VAL A 50 -8.76 -9.58 -1.89
C VAL A 50 -7.44 -8.99 -1.38
N PHE A 51 -7.43 -8.45 -0.16
CA PHE A 51 -6.23 -7.86 0.42
C PHE A 51 -5.10 -8.89 0.59
N ALA A 52 -5.43 -10.12 0.98
CA ALA A 52 -4.47 -11.21 1.11
C ALA A 52 -3.83 -11.64 -0.22
N THR A 53 -4.40 -11.28 -1.37
CA THR A 53 -3.81 -11.55 -2.70
C THR A 53 -2.74 -10.54 -3.13
N ALA A 54 -2.42 -9.56 -2.29
CA ALA A 54 -1.45 -8.52 -2.63
C ALA A 54 -0.16 -9.14 -3.17
N SER A 55 0.20 -8.74 -4.38
CA SER A 55 1.40 -9.21 -5.08
C SER A 55 2.05 -8.04 -5.79
N THR A 56 3.34 -8.11 -6.07
CA THR A 56 4.03 -7.09 -6.87
C THR A 56 4.56 -7.69 -8.16
N ASP A 57 4.48 -6.93 -9.25
CA ASP A 57 5.17 -7.23 -10.51
C ASP A 57 6.57 -6.58 -10.60
N GLY A 58 6.93 -5.78 -9.60
CA GLY A 58 8.14 -4.97 -9.58
C GLY A 58 7.84 -3.48 -9.67
N ASP A 59 6.93 -3.07 -10.54
CA ASP A 59 6.58 -1.65 -10.73
C ASP A 59 5.23 -1.28 -10.14
N ASN A 60 4.38 -2.28 -9.89
CA ASN A 60 3.06 -2.08 -9.35
C ASN A 60 2.70 -3.16 -8.32
N ILE A 61 1.85 -2.74 -7.38
CA ILE A 61 1.20 -3.62 -6.41
C ILE A 61 -0.18 -3.96 -6.95
N LEU A 62 -0.47 -5.25 -7.06
CA LEU A 62 -1.65 -5.82 -7.67
C LEU A 62 -2.45 -6.60 -6.63
N PHE A 63 -3.74 -6.31 -6.56
CA PHE A 63 -4.70 -7.07 -5.77
C PHE A 63 -5.71 -7.72 -6.70
N ARG A 64 -5.89 -9.02 -6.55
CA ARG A 64 -6.73 -9.85 -7.42
C ARG A 64 -7.95 -10.38 -6.66
N LYS A 65 -9.07 -10.51 -7.37
CA LYS A 65 -10.26 -11.21 -6.89
C LYS A 65 -10.78 -12.10 -7.99
N ASN A 66 -10.80 -13.43 -7.76
CA ASN A 66 -11.17 -14.41 -8.78
C ASN A 66 -10.37 -14.21 -10.09
N ASP A 67 -9.04 -14.17 -9.98
CA ASP A 67 -8.10 -13.94 -11.10
C ASP A 67 -8.16 -12.58 -11.82
N GLU A 68 -9.10 -11.70 -11.46
CA GLU A 68 -9.18 -10.35 -12.03
C GLU A 68 -8.46 -9.33 -11.14
N ILE A 69 -7.66 -8.44 -11.75
CA ILE A 69 -7.01 -7.32 -11.06
C ILE A 69 -8.08 -6.29 -10.67
N LYS A 70 -8.35 -6.18 -9.37
CA LYS A 70 -9.33 -5.21 -8.84
C LYS A 70 -8.70 -3.88 -8.50
N VAL A 71 -7.49 -3.94 -7.93
CA VAL A 71 -6.73 -2.74 -7.56
C VAL A 71 -5.31 -2.90 -8.06
N LYS A 72 -4.82 -1.85 -8.69
CA LYS A 72 -3.45 -1.69 -9.12
C LYS A 72 -2.93 -0.38 -8.55
N ILE A 73 -1.78 -0.43 -7.90
CA ILE A 73 -1.11 0.74 -7.33
C ILE A 73 0.27 0.82 -7.96
N SER A 74 0.49 1.82 -8.79
CA SER A 74 1.81 2.08 -9.37
C SER A 74 2.77 2.70 -8.34
N ALA A 75 4.07 2.61 -8.57
CA ALA A 75 5.08 3.29 -7.75
C ALA A 75 4.76 4.78 -7.44
N PRO A 76 4.42 5.65 -8.41
CA PRO A 76 4.07 7.04 -8.12
C PRO A 76 2.78 7.17 -7.30
N GLU A 77 1.77 6.33 -7.53
CA GLU A 77 0.55 6.31 -6.71
C GLU A 77 0.86 5.89 -5.27
N PHE A 78 1.74 4.91 -5.08
CA PHE A 78 2.16 4.50 -3.74
C PHE A 78 2.89 5.62 -3.02
N ILE A 79 3.81 6.32 -3.69
CA ILE A 79 4.48 7.50 -3.11
C ILE A 79 3.46 8.59 -2.73
N ASP A 80 2.49 8.88 -3.59
CA ASP A 80 1.43 9.85 -3.28
C ASP A 80 0.64 9.41 -2.03
N LEU A 81 0.25 8.13 -1.96
CA LEU A 81 -0.44 7.57 -0.79
C LEU A 81 0.37 7.73 0.51
N LEU A 82 1.69 7.53 0.46
CA LEU A 82 2.60 7.73 1.60
C LEU A 82 2.68 9.20 2.02
N LEU A 83 2.71 10.13 1.06
CA LEU A 83 2.77 11.56 1.34
C LEU A 83 1.46 12.06 1.96
N VAL A 84 0.31 11.56 1.48
CA VAL A 84 -0.99 11.93 2.04
C VAL A 84 -1.19 11.33 3.44
N ASP A 85 -0.71 10.11 3.70
CA ASP A 85 -0.81 9.49 5.04
C ASP A 85 0.00 10.25 6.12
N ARG A 86 1.11 10.88 5.72
CA ARG A 86 1.94 11.71 6.61
C ARG A 86 1.19 12.92 7.20
N THR A 87 0.02 13.27 6.68
CA THR A 87 -0.84 14.33 7.24
C THR A 87 -1.79 13.86 8.34
N ALA A 88 -1.91 12.55 8.59
CA ALA A 88 -2.78 12.00 9.64
C ALA A 88 -2.09 11.91 11.02
N THR A 89 -0.76 11.96 11.09
CA THR A 89 0.00 11.95 12.35
C THR A 89 0.68 13.30 12.60
N GLN A 90 -0.10 14.38 12.62
CA GLN A 90 0.24 15.59 13.37
C GLN A 90 -1.02 16.43 13.68
N ALA A 91 -2.01 15.80 14.33
CA ALA A 91 -3.12 16.50 14.97
C ALA A 91 -3.24 16.02 16.41
N GLY A 92 -2.33 16.49 17.27
CA GLY A 92 -2.31 16.17 18.70
C GLY A 92 -1.31 17.03 19.47
N GLY A 93 -1.81 18.14 20.03
CA GLY A 93 -1.12 19.05 20.96
C GLY A 93 -0.55 20.28 20.26
N ASP A 94 -1.05 21.50 20.43
CA ASP A 94 -1.44 22.12 21.69
C ASP A 94 -2.49 23.22 21.44
N SER A 95 -3.64 23.08 22.10
CA SER A 95 -4.63 24.14 22.27
C SER A 95 -4.47 24.70 23.68
N GLY A 96 -4.09 25.97 23.78
CA GLY A 96 -4.55 26.93 24.79
C GLY A 96 -4.27 26.65 26.28
N ASN A 97 -3.41 27.49 26.86
CA ASN A 97 -3.81 28.47 27.90
C ASN A 97 -2.74 29.54 28.08
#